data_AF-A0A6A0AXA6-F1
#
_entry.id   AF-A0A6A0AXA6-F1
#
_cell.length_a   1.000
_cell.length_b   1.000
_cell.length_c   1.000
_cell.angle_alpha   90.00
_cell.angle_beta   90.00
_cell.angle_gamma   90.00
#
_symmetry.space_group_name_H-M   'P 1'
#
loop_
_entity.id
_entity.type
_entity.pdbx_description
1 polymer ?
#
loop_
_entity_poly.entity_id
_entity_poly.type
_entity_poly.pdbx_seq_one_letter_code
_entity_poly.pdbx_strand_id
1 'polypeptide(L)'
;MTPRPPATCPDCRRPIRWTTTEAGKHLAVDPDPHPDGNTAIWRDGTGATRSRRPTTELPLCGWERLHKPHIATCPARQTHLPLHGVTRLDDHRNRKRTP
;
A
#
# COMPACT_ATOMS: atom_id res chain seq x y z
N MET A 1 21.58 -1.96 -21.47
CA MET A 1 20.30 -1.42 -20.95
C MET A 1 20.51 -1.02 -19.50
N THR A 2 20.63 0.28 -19.22
CA THR A 2 20.77 0.75 -17.83
C THR A 2 19.42 0.60 -17.14
N PRO A 3 19.33 -0.07 -15.96
CA PRO A 3 18.07 -0.19 -15.25
C PRO A 3 17.56 1.21 -14.91
N ARG A 4 16.29 1.48 -15.25
CA ARG A 4 15.62 2.72 -14.87
C ARG A 4 15.68 2.84 -13.34
N PRO A 5 16.10 3.98 -12.77
CA PRO A 5 16.11 4.17 -11.33
C PRO A 5 14.71 3.92 -10.76
N PRO A 6 14.61 3.29 -9.57
CA PRO A 6 13.33 3.03 -8.95
C PRO A 6 12.56 4.35 -8.77
N ALA A 7 11.25 4.31 -9.02
CA ALA A 7 10.42 5.48 -8.75
C ALA A 7 10.51 5.83 -7.25
N THR A 8 10.47 7.11 -6.93
CA THR A 8 10.50 7.59 -5.53
C THR A 8 9.20 8.27 -5.19
N CYS A 9 8.75 8.10 -3.95
CA CYS A 9 7.61 8.84 -3.41
C CYS A 9 7.90 10.36 -3.46
N PRO A 10 6.99 11.20 -3.98
CA PRO A 10 7.20 12.64 -4.01
C PRO A 10 7.25 13.26 -2.61
N ASP A 11 6.54 12.66 -1.64
CA ASP A 11 6.45 13.17 -0.27
C ASP A 11 7.67 12.75 0.57
N CYS A 12 7.90 11.44 0.73
CA CYS A 12 8.92 10.93 1.64
C CYS A 12 10.25 10.54 0.96
N ARG A 13 10.33 10.65 -0.37
CA ARG A 13 11.49 10.30 -1.20
C ARG A 13 11.96 8.84 -1.13
N ARG A 14 11.29 7.96 -0.39
CA ARG A 14 11.59 6.53 -0.36
C ARG A 14 11.24 5.85 -1.68
N PRO A 15 11.93 4.77 -2.07
CA PRO A 15 11.60 4.01 -3.27
C PRO A 15 10.18 3.44 -3.21
N ILE A 16 9.49 3.43 -4.35
CA ILE A 16 8.15 2.88 -4.54
C ILE A 16 8.06 2.14 -5.88
N ARG A 17 7.03 1.32 -6.03
CA ARG A 17 6.58 0.80 -7.32
C ARG A 17 5.21 1.34 -7.66
N TRP A 18 5.05 1.83 -8.87
CA TRP A 18 3.74 2.19 -9.41
C TRP A 18 3.08 0.97 -10.03
N THR A 19 1.85 0.71 -9.63
CA THR A 19 0.98 -0.31 -10.21
C THR A 19 -0.31 0.32 -10.71
N THR A 20 -1.03 -0.40 -11.57
CA THR A 20 -2.38 -0.03 -11.99
C THR A 20 -3.39 -0.98 -11.37
N THR A 21 -4.38 -0.45 -10.65
CA THR A 21 -5.47 -1.24 -10.08
C THR A 21 -6.37 -1.80 -11.18
N GLU A 22 -7.19 -2.79 -10.84
CA GLU A 22 -8.22 -3.32 -11.76
C GLU A 22 -9.20 -2.23 -12.24
N ALA A 23 -9.44 -1.22 -11.40
CA ALA A 23 -10.23 -0.04 -11.74
C ALA A 23 -9.46 1.03 -12.55
N GLY A 24 -8.25 0.74 -13.03
CA GLY A 24 -7.44 1.64 -13.86
C GLY A 24 -6.75 2.78 -13.11
N LYS A 25 -6.76 2.79 -11.77
CA LYS A 25 -6.11 3.84 -10.97
C LYS A 25 -4.67 3.48 -10.67
N HIS A 26 -3.79 4.47 -10.58
CA HIS A 26 -2.42 4.23 -10.11
C HIS A 26 -2.38 4.04 -8.60
N LEU A 27 -1.62 3.04 -8.15
CA LEU A 27 -1.35 2.76 -6.74
C LEU A 27 0.16 2.67 -6.54
N ALA A 28 0.68 3.41 -5.56
CA ALA A 28 2.05 3.27 -5.10
C ALA A 28 2.11 2.15 -4.05
N VAL A 29 3.00 1.19 -4.25
CA VAL A 29 3.31 0.12 -3.29
C VAL A 29 4.77 0.17 -2.89
N ASP A 30 5.07 -0.37 -1.71
CA ASP A 30 6.45 -0.56 -1.29
C ASP A 30 7.17 -1.53 -2.24
N PRO A 31 8.47 -1.31 -2.51
CA PRO A 31 9.20 -2.05 -3.56
C PRO A 31 9.38 -3.53 -3.21
N ASP A 32 9.47 -3.85 -1.93
CA ASP A 32 9.73 -5.20 -1.45
C ASP A 32 8.43 -5.91 -1.04
N PRO A 33 8.28 -7.20 -1.38
CA PRO A 33 7.14 -7.99 -0.93
C PRO A 33 7.09 -8.07 0.60
N HIS A 34 5.89 -8.14 1.16
CA HIS A 34 5.68 -8.24 2.60
C HIS A 34 4.58 -9.26 2.91
N PRO A 35 4.78 -10.21 3.85
CA PRO A 35 3.77 -11.21 4.21
C PRO A 35 2.49 -10.58 4.77
N ASP A 36 2.61 -9.52 5.57
CA ASP A 36 1.45 -8.71 6.03
C ASP A 36 0.98 -7.64 5.02
N GLY A 37 1.38 -7.76 3.75
CA GLY A 37 0.85 -6.89 2.70
C GLY A 37 -0.63 -7.17 2.45
N ASN A 38 -1.31 -6.28 1.74
CA ASN A 38 -2.71 -6.49 1.35
C ASN A 38 -2.96 -6.20 -0.14
N THR A 39 -1.89 -5.95 -0.89
CA THR A 39 -1.95 -5.64 -2.31
C THR A 39 -1.18 -6.70 -3.07
N ALA A 40 -1.89 -7.54 -3.81
CA ALA A 40 -1.28 -8.47 -4.75
C ALA A 40 -0.85 -7.70 -6.00
N ILE A 41 0.38 -7.92 -6.44
CA ILE A 41 0.92 -7.35 -7.67
C ILE A 41 1.41 -8.44 -8.61
N TRP A 42 1.28 -8.21 -9.91
CA TRP A 42 1.82 -9.07 -10.96
C TRP A 42 2.18 -8.25 -12.19
N ARG A 43 2.95 -8.84 -13.11
CA ARG A 43 3.14 -8.28 -14.45
C ARG A 43 2.15 -8.93 -15.40
N ASP A 44 1.42 -8.12 -16.15
CA ASP A 44 0.54 -8.62 -17.20
C ASP A 44 1.32 -8.95 -18.49
N GLY A 45 0.64 -9.52 -19.49
CA GLY A 45 1.24 -9.89 -20.77
C GLY A 45 1.80 -8.71 -21.58
N THR A 46 1.45 -7.47 -21.22
CA THR A 46 1.99 -6.25 -21.83
C THR A 46 3.23 -5.73 -21.09
N GLY A 47 3.62 -6.38 -20.00
CA GLY A 47 4.72 -5.97 -19.12
C GLY A 47 4.32 -4.89 -18.11
N ALA A 48 3.06 -4.45 -18.08
CA ALA A 48 2.58 -3.49 -17.10
C ALA A 48 2.41 -4.16 -15.74
N THR A 49 2.73 -3.43 -14.67
CA THR A 49 2.52 -3.93 -13.31
C THR A 49 1.10 -3.62 -12.85
N ARG A 50 0.34 -4.65 -12.57
CA ARG A 50 -1.04 -4.58 -12.11
C ARG A 50 -1.12 -4.87 -10.62
N SER A 51 -2.22 -4.43 -10.00
CA SER A 51 -2.48 -4.69 -8.60
C SER A 51 -3.96 -4.91 -8.29
N ARG A 52 -4.23 -5.75 -7.30
CA ARG A 52 -5.57 -5.97 -6.75
C ARG A 52 -5.48 -6.24 -5.25
N ARG A 53 -6.64 -6.28 -4.58
CA ARG A 53 -6.74 -6.71 -3.19
C ARG A 53 -7.17 -8.18 -3.15
N PRO A 54 -6.36 -9.10 -2.60
CA PRO A 54 -6.81 -10.47 -2.35
C PRO A 54 -8.02 -10.50 -1.42
N THR A 55 -8.95 -11.40 -1.71
CA THR A 55 -10.14 -11.65 -0.89
C THR A 55 -10.24 -13.13 -0.58
N THR A 56 -11.18 -13.52 0.29
CA THR A 56 -11.46 -14.94 0.58
C THR A 56 -11.97 -15.70 -0.65
N GLU A 57 -12.75 -15.03 -1.49
CA GLU A 57 -13.30 -15.59 -2.74
C GLU A 57 -12.24 -15.66 -3.84
N LEU A 58 -11.33 -14.67 -3.88
CA LEU A 58 -10.25 -14.59 -4.85
C LEU A 58 -8.90 -14.44 -4.12
N PRO A 59 -8.37 -15.55 -3.58
CA PRO A 59 -7.15 -15.55 -2.79
C PRO A 59 -5.92 -15.21 -3.65
N LEU A 60 -4.78 -15.06 -3.00
CA LEU A 60 -3.50 -14.81 -3.67
C LEU A 60 -3.13 -15.99 -4.59
N CYS A 61 -2.81 -15.71 -5.85
CA CYS A 61 -2.33 -16.69 -6.81
C CYS A 61 -0.80 -16.85 -6.74
N GLY A 62 -0.26 -18.00 -7.16
CA GLY A 62 1.18 -18.29 -7.05
C GLY A 62 2.11 -17.37 -7.86
N TRP A 63 1.59 -16.70 -8.89
CA TRP A 63 2.33 -15.72 -9.70
C TRP A 63 2.23 -14.28 -9.17
N GLU A 64 1.44 -14.07 -8.13
CA GLU A 64 1.28 -12.77 -7.50
C GLU A 64 2.24 -12.63 -6.33
N ARG A 65 2.64 -11.39 -6.05
CA ARG A 65 3.42 -11.05 -4.85
C ARG A 65 2.64 -10.07 -4.01
N LEU A 66 2.67 -10.29 -2.70
CA LEU A 66 1.97 -9.45 -1.74
C LEU A 66 2.87 -8.29 -1.30
N HIS A 67 2.35 -7.07 -1.39
CA HIS A 67 3.03 -5.82 -1.05
C HIS A 67 2.15 -4.94 -0.17
N LYS A 68 2.77 -3.96 0.47
CA LYS A 68 2.07 -2.92 1.25
C LYS A 68 1.77 -1.69 0.36
N PRO A 69 0.55 -1.13 0.39
CA PRO A 69 0.29 0.20 -0.14
C PRO A 69 1.20 1.22 0.54
N HIS A 70 1.94 1.99 -0.26
CA HIS A 70 2.91 2.93 0.28
C HIS A 70 2.26 4.01 1.14
N ILE A 71 0.99 4.37 0.88
CA ILE A 71 0.25 5.31 1.72
C ILE A 71 0.18 4.88 3.19
N ALA A 72 0.18 3.58 3.46
CA ALA A 72 0.13 3.05 4.82
C ALA A 72 1.50 3.08 5.53
N THR A 73 2.60 3.12 4.78
CA THR A 73 3.99 3.04 5.30
C THR A 73 4.78 4.35 5.09
N CYS A 74 4.21 5.31 4.36
CA CYS A 74 4.83 6.59 4.07
C CYS A 74 4.93 7.45 5.34
N PRO A 75 6.15 7.76 5.84
CA PRO A 75 6.31 8.52 7.07
C PRO A 75 5.75 9.95 6.94
N ALA A 76 5.87 10.56 5.75
CA ALA A 76 5.32 11.89 5.48
C ALA A 76 3.78 11.93 5.54
N ARG A 77 3.10 10.79 5.39
CA ARG A 77 1.63 10.69 5.48
C ARG A 77 1.13 10.20 6.84
N GLN A 78 2.02 9.64 7.66
CA GLN A 78 1.71 9.22 9.03
C GLN A 78 1.80 10.37 10.05
N THR A 79 2.33 11.53 9.65
CA THR A 79 2.34 12.71 10.52
C THR A 79 0.93 13.28 10.63
N HIS A 80 0.28 13.02 11.76
CA HIS A 80 -0.95 13.71 12.14
C HIS A 80 -0.59 14.93 12.98
N LEU A 81 -1.02 16.11 12.53
CA LEU A 81 -1.01 17.29 13.39
C LEU A 81 -1.97 17.06 14.57
N PRO A 82 -1.59 17.43 15.80
CA PRO A 82 -2.50 17.37 16.93
C PRO A 82 -3.65 18.35 16.66
N LEU A 83 -4.86 17.82 16.58
CA LEU A 83 -6.08 18.62 16.57
C LEU A 83 -6.55 18.75 18.01
N HIS A 84 -6.63 19.98 18.51
CA HIS A 84 -7.11 20.24 19.87
C HIS A 84 -8.65 20.11 19.93
N GLY A 85 -9.17 19.53 21.01
CA GLY A 85 -10.62 19.41 21.24
C GLY A 85 -11.32 18.27 20.49
N VAL A 86 -10.59 17.43 19.74
CA VAL A 86 -11.13 16.23 19.09
C VAL A 86 -10.52 14.97 19.69
N THR A 87 -11.34 13.95 19.93
CA THR A 87 -10.86 12.63 20.38
C THR A 87 -10.62 11.75 19.17
N ARG A 88 -9.46 11.08 19.12
CA ARG A 88 -9.21 10.08 18.08
C ARG A 88 -10.22 8.92 18.21
N LEU A 89 -10.79 8.52 17.08
CA LEU A 89 -11.81 7.46 17.05
C LEU A 89 -11.26 6.13 17.57
N ASP A 90 -9.99 5.82 17.30
CA ASP A 90 -9.35 4.59 17.78
C ASP A 90 -9.22 4.57 19.31
N ASP A 91 -8.87 5.70 19.94
CA ASP A 91 -8.81 5.84 21.41
C ASP A 91 -10.20 5.65 22.02
N HIS A 92 -11.23 6.24 21.39
CA HIS A 92 -12.62 6.07 21.82
C HIS A 92 -13.09 4.61 21.70
N ARG A 93 -12.72 3.92 20.62
CA ARG A 93 -13.06 2.50 20.41
C ARG A 93 -12.36 1.60 21.41
N ASN A 94 -11.09 1.86 21.73
CA ASN A 94 -10.34 1.07 22.71
C ASN A 94 -10.98 1.20 24.11
N ARG A 95 -11.37 2.41 24.52
CA ARG A 95 -12.09 2.65 25.78
C ARG A 95 -13.41 1.89 25.90
N LYS A 96 -14.11 1.61 24.80
CA LYS A 96 -15.35 0.82 24.79
C LYS A 96 -15.14 -0.70 24.82
N ARG A 97 -13.92 -1.18 24.57
CA ARG A 97 -13.59 -2.62 24.55
C ARG A 97 -12.95 -3.12 25.84
N THR A 98 -12.52 -2.23 26.72
CA THR A 98 -12.08 -2.59 28.07
C THR A 98 -13.32 -2.80 28.95
N PRO A 99 -13.46 -3.97 29.63
CA PRO A 99 -14.63 -4.30 30.45
C PRO A 99 -14.82 -3.35 31.64
#